data_AF-A0A0Q9ZAA5-F1
#
_entry.id   AF-A0A0Q9ZAA5-F1
#
_cell.length_a   1.000
_cell.length_b   1.000
_cell.length_c   1.000
_cell.angle_alpha   90.00
_cell.angle_beta   90.00
_cell.angle_gamma   90.00
#
_symmetry.space_group_name_H-M   'P 1'
#
loop_
_entity.id
_entity.type
_entity.pdbx_description
1 polymer ?
#
loop_
_entity_poly.entity_id
_entity_poly.type
_entity_poly.pdbx_seq_one_letter_code
_entity_poly.pdbx_strand_id
1 'polypeptide(L)'
;MKKLTYIRVGTCYYKLVQLPTISGDFNEVLVPWSLETLRNDHGKAYVGKIRKYDGFTCIPSHLDFKQEVFGFYNTYAPLPHTPTNGSIDYSLRFVNHIFGNQFELGLDYLQLLYLKPIQILPILCLVSKERVTGKTTFLKWLKAIFDNNLTYLTNDNFSSQFNADWANKLLICIDEVLFNKEELTERIKYLSTTDYNKMEAKGKDKRELEFFGKFILCSNNEDNFIKIDSDETRFWVLKIPSLKTEETQFLEHLKKEIPAFLFYLQHRELDTAHKTRMWFTPEQIRTNALQNLMRNNRNRVEKELASMLLSAMETFDLEEVNLCPMDALQILNHTRVRTDLTQLRQILKNDWKLKNQDNSRTYQKMVMWQNGLAPIPGKGRYYTIEKSFLLGNFEDLENDETMQK
;
A
#
# COMPACT_ATOMS: atom_id res chain seq x y z
N MET A 1 -2.65 24.39 -33.62
CA MET A 1 -2.67 25.46 -32.59
C MET A 1 -1.25 25.80 -32.20
N LYS A 2 -0.86 27.08 -32.12
CA LYS A 2 0.48 27.47 -31.63
C LYS A 2 0.62 27.04 -30.17
N LYS A 3 1.61 26.21 -29.87
CA LYS A 3 1.88 25.70 -28.51
C LYS A 3 2.14 26.91 -27.58
N LEU A 4 1.36 27.05 -26.52
CA LEU A 4 1.51 28.13 -25.54
C LEU A 4 2.87 27.98 -24.84
N THR A 5 3.81 28.87 -25.15
CA THR A 5 5.18 28.80 -24.61
C THR A 5 5.27 29.42 -23.21
N TYR A 6 4.41 30.39 -22.92
CA TYR A 6 4.38 31.11 -21.64
C TYR A 6 2.97 31.21 -21.10
N ILE A 7 2.85 31.13 -19.79
CA ILE A 7 1.61 31.34 -19.05
C ILE A 7 1.86 32.29 -17.88
N ARG A 8 0.83 33.02 -17.48
CA ARG A 8 0.83 33.77 -16.23
C ARG A 8 -0.17 33.12 -15.28
N VAL A 9 0.27 32.78 -14.09
CA VAL A 9 -0.58 32.21 -13.04
C VAL A 9 -0.52 33.14 -11.84
N GLY A 10 -1.64 33.78 -11.51
CA GLY A 10 -1.70 34.86 -10.52
C GLY A 10 -0.79 36.04 -10.90
N THR A 11 0.25 36.28 -10.11
CA THR A 11 1.25 37.34 -10.33
C THR A 11 2.55 36.84 -10.97
N CYS A 12 2.72 35.52 -11.10
CA CYS A 12 3.95 34.90 -11.57
C CYS A 12 3.84 34.47 -13.04
N TYR A 13 4.97 34.51 -13.76
CA TYR A 13 5.08 34.02 -15.13
C TYR A 13 5.84 32.70 -15.16
N TYR A 14 5.43 31.81 -16.05
CA TYR A 14 6.03 30.50 -16.24
C TYR A 14 6.25 30.24 -17.72
N LYS A 15 7.33 29.54 -18.03
CA LYS A 15 7.62 29.00 -19.35
C LYS A 15 7.36 27.51 -19.34
N LEU A 16 6.62 27.01 -20.34
CA LEU A 16 6.52 25.59 -20.59
C LEU A 16 7.79 25.15 -21.33
N VAL A 17 8.64 24.39 -20.64
CA VAL A 17 9.95 23.94 -21.14
C VAL A 17 9.88 22.45 -21.43
N GLN A 18 10.37 22.05 -22.60
CA GLN A 18 10.60 20.66 -22.95
C GLN A 18 12.02 20.28 -22.54
N LEU A 19 12.15 19.60 -21.41
CA LEU A 19 13.44 19.08 -20.93
C LEU A 19 13.75 17.77 -21.67
N PRO A 20 14.86 17.69 -22.43
CA PRO A 20 15.24 16.46 -23.10
C PRO A 20 15.60 15.39 -22.05
N THR A 21 15.19 14.16 -22.31
CA THR A 21 15.53 12.99 -21.49
C THR A 21 16.66 12.19 -22.15
N ILE A 22 17.32 11.33 -21.38
CA ILE A 22 18.38 10.43 -21.88
C ILE A 22 17.83 9.48 -22.97
N SER A 23 16.53 9.20 -22.95
CA SER A 23 15.84 8.35 -23.92
C SER A 23 15.57 9.04 -25.26
N GLY A 24 15.87 10.33 -25.39
CA GLY A 24 15.57 11.13 -26.59
C GLY A 24 14.16 11.73 -26.61
N ASP A 25 13.38 11.52 -25.54
CA ASP A 25 12.04 12.10 -25.35
C ASP A 25 12.12 13.47 -24.66
N PHE A 26 10.96 14.13 -24.48
CA PHE A 26 10.86 15.42 -23.80
C PHE A 26 9.88 15.37 -22.62
N ASN A 27 10.30 15.85 -21.46
CA ASN A 27 9.44 16.09 -20.30
C ASN A 27 9.00 17.56 -20.29
N GLU A 28 7.69 17.80 -20.17
CA GLU A 28 7.17 19.16 -20.06
C GLU A 28 7.17 19.63 -18.60
N VAL A 29 7.87 20.74 -18.33
CA VAL A 29 7.98 21.33 -16.99
C VAL A 29 7.69 22.82 -17.04
N LEU A 30 6.97 23.31 -16.05
CA LEU A 30 6.76 24.75 -15.84
C LEU A 30 7.92 25.34 -15.04
N VAL A 31 8.69 26.20 -15.69
CA VAL A 31 9.82 26.90 -15.08
C VAL A 31 9.41 28.35 -14.78
N PRO A 32 9.59 28.84 -13.54
CA PRO A 32 9.39 30.25 -13.23
C PRO A 32 10.21 31.14 -14.17
N TRP A 33 9.59 32.17 -14.72
CA TRP A 33 10.23 33.08 -15.66
C TRP A 33 10.06 34.52 -15.19
N SER A 34 11.12 35.32 -15.29
CA SER A 34 11.06 36.72 -14.87
C SER A 34 10.34 37.56 -15.93
N LEU A 35 9.55 38.54 -15.48
CA LEU A 35 8.87 39.48 -16.39
C LEU A 35 9.87 40.33 -17.19
N GLU A 36 10.99 40.68 -16.57
CA GLU A 36 12.04 41.48 -17.20
C GLU A 36 12.70 40.73 -18.36
N THR A 37 13.11 39.48 -18.13
CA THR A 37 13.64 38.59 -19.18
C THR A 37 12.62 38.44 -20.31
N LEU A 38 11.34 38.24 -19.98
CA LEU A 38 10.28 38.09 -20.98
C LEU A 38 10.12 39.36 -21.84
N ARG A 39 10.23 40.55 -21.23
CA ARG A 39 10.20 41.83 -21.94
C ARG A 39 11.43 42.05 -22.81
N ASN A 40 12.61 41.63 -22.35
CA ASN A 40 13.85 41.76 -23.10
C ASN A 40 13.88 40.82 -24.31
N ASP A 41 13.40 39.58 -24.14
CA ASP A 41 13.42 38.55 -25.19
C ASP A 41 12.35 38.79 -26.28
N HIS A 42 11.13 39.19 -25.89
CA HIS A 42 9.95 39.23 -26.78
C HIS A 42 9.31 40.63 -26.92
N GLY A 43 9.82 41.62 -26.19
CA GLY A 43 9.26 42.97 -26.16
C GLY A 43 8.05 43.15 -25.24
N LYS A 44 7.76 44.41 -24.87
CA LYS A 44 6.67 44.75 -23.92
C LYS A 44 5.27 44.32 -24.41
N ALA A 45 5.02 44.41 -25.71
CA ALA A 45 3.70 44.09 -26.29
C ALA A 45 3.35 42.59 -26.21
N TYR A 46 4.35 41.71 -26.13
CA TYR A 46 4.13 40.26 -26.04
C TYR A 46 3.51 39.84 -24.70
N VAL A 47 3.89 40.51 -23.60
CA VAL A 47 3.37 40.23 -22.24
C VAL A 47 1.84 40.29 -22.19
N GLY A 48 1.23 41.23 -22.92
CA GLY A 48 -0.23 41.38 -22.96
C GLY A 48 -0.97 40.21 -23.62
N LYS A 49 -0.28 39.42 -24.46
CA LYS A 49 -0.83 38.27 -25.19
C LYS A 49 -0.71 36.95 -24.42
N ILE A 50 0.01 36.93 -23.30
CA ILE A 50 0.20 35.73 -22.48
C ILE A 50 -1.11 35.36 -21.81
N ARG A 51 -1.50 34.08 -21.90
CA ARG A 51 -2.71 33.55 -21.27
C ARG A 51 -2.57 33.65 -19.75
N LYS A 52 -3.63 34.14 -19.09
CA LYS A 52 -3.67 34.41 -17.66
C LYS A 52 -4.57 33.41 -16.99
N TYR A 53 -4.12 32.90 -15.86
CA TYR A 53 -4.87 32.01 -14.98
C TYR A 53 -4.86 32.58 -13.57
N ASP A 54 -5.91 32.33 -12.81
CA ASP A 54 -6.03 32.82 -11.43
C ASP A 54 -5.14 32.02 -10.47
N GLY A 55 -4.97 30.73 -10.73
CA GLY A 55 -4.15 29.85 -9.92
C GLY A 55 -3.89 28.49 -10.58
N PHE A 56 -3.27 27.61 -9.80
CA PHE A 56 -3.12 26.20 -10.14
C PHE A 56 -4.27 25.39 -9.52
N THR A 57 -4.78 24.41 -10.25
CA THR A 57 -5.70 23.39 -9.75
C THR A 57 -5.21 22.00 -10.20
N CYS A 58 -5.66 20.93 -9.57
CA CYS A 58 -5.39 19.57 -10.01
C CYS A 58 -6.70 18.80 -10.08
N ILE A 59 -7.27 18.69 -11.28
CA ILE A 59 -8.53 17.97 -11.51
C ILE A 59 -8.21 16.76 -12.39
N PRO A 60 -8.21 15.55 -11.80
CA PRO A 60 -7.83 14.34 -12.52
C PRO A 60 -8.93 13.87 -13.47
N SER A 61 -8.60 13.80 -14.75
CA SER A 61 -9.45 13.20 -15.79
C SER A 61 -8.56 12.78 -16.95
N HIS A 62 -8.55 11.48 -17.28
CA HIS A 62 -7.79 10.98 -18.43
C HIS A 62 -8.57 11.10 -19.75
N LEU A 63 -9.89 10.89 -19.72
CA LEU A 63 -10.73 10.83 -20.91
C LEU A 63 -11.24 12.20 -21.37
N ASP A 64 -11.54 13.09 -20.42
CA ASP A 64 -11.98 14.47 -20.66
C ASP A 64 -11.00 15.44 -20.00
N PHE A 65 -9.72 15.31 -20.33
CA PHE A 65 -8.69 16.19 -19.80
C PHE A 65 -8.89 17.63 -20.29
N LYS A 66 -8.92 18.57 -19.35
CA LYS A 66 -8.98 20.01 -19.63
C LYS A 66 -7.78 20.70 -19.01
N GLN A 67 -6.99 21.37 -19.85
CA GLN A 67 -5.83 22.15 -19.43
C GLN A 67 -6.21 23.39 -18.61
N GLU A 68 -7.39 23.95 -18.89
CA GLU A 68 -7.98 25.07 -18.15
C GLU A 68 -9.32 24.63 -17.56
N VAL A 69 -9.51 24.90 -16.27
CA VAL A 69 -10.77 24.63 -15.56
C VAL A 69 -11.15 25.88 -14.77
N PHE A 70 -12.29 26.50 -15.12
CA PHE A 70 -12.79 27.73 -14.49
C PHE A 70 -11.75 28.86 -14.36
N GLY A 71 -10.87 29.05 -15.35
CA GLY A 71 -9.81 30.07 -15.31
C GLY A 71 -8.55 29.67 -14.54
N PHE A 72 -8.48 28.45 -14.02
CA PHE A 72 -7.28 27.88 -13.38
C PHE A 72 -6.50 26.98 -14.33
N TYR A 73 -5.18 26.94 -14.16
CA TYR A 73 -4.30 26.03 -14.89
C TYR A 73 -4.30 24.65 -14.21
N ASN A 74 -4.74 23.63 -14.93
CA ASN A 74 -4.74 22.25 -14.43
C ASN A 74 -3.33 21.66 -14.46
N THR A 75 -2.82 21.24 -13.30
CA THR A 75 -1.49 20.63 -13.14
C THR A 75 -1.51 19.12 -13.37
N TYR A 76 -2.69 18.51 -13.47
CA TYR A 76 -2.82 17.13 -13.91
C TYR A 76 -2.32 16.98 -15.35
N ALA A 77 -1.71 15.84 -15.68
CA ALA A 77 -1.15 15.62 -17.01
C ALA A 77 -2.10 14.78 -17.88
N PRO A 78 -2.28 15.13 -19.17
CA PRO A 78 -2.92 14.22 -20.11
C PRO A 78 -2.06 12.96 -20.32
N LEU A 79 -2.68 11.84 -20.66
CA LEU A 79 -1.94 10.64 -21.01
C LEU A 79 -1.29 10.81 -22.40
N PRO A 80 -0.06 10.30 -22.61
CA PRO A 80 0.63 10.42 -23.89
C PRO A 80 0.08 9.44 -24.96
N HIS A 81 -0.69 8.44 -24.54
CA HIS A 81 -1.21 7.38 -25.40
C HIS A 81 -2.65 7.64 -25.81
N THR A 82 -2.95 7.45 -27.10
CA THR A 82 -4.33 7.47 -27.61
C THR A 82 -4.83 6.04 -27.74
N PRO A 83 -5.98 5.66 -27.14
CA PRO A 83 -6.53 4.31 -27.26
C PRO A 83 -6.81 3.91 -28.70
N THR A 84 -6.30 2.76 -29.12
CA THR A 84 -6.49 2.21 -30.47
C THR A 84 -6.63 0.69 -30.42
N ASN A 85 -7.32 0.07 -31.36
CA ASN A 85 -7.45 -1.39 -31.38
C ASN A 85 -6.10 -2.08 -31.69
N GLY A 86 -5.82 -3.23 -31.09
CA GLY A 86 -4.56 -3.96 -31.29
C GLY A 86 -4.41 -5.20 -30.40
N SER A 87 -3.24 -5.84 -30.46
CA SER A 87 -2.87 -6.97 -29.60
C SER A 87 -2.55 -6.53 -28.18
N ILE A 88 -2.94 -7.34 -27.20
CA ILE A 88 -2.71 -7.14 -25.77
C ILE A 88 -2.18 -8.39 -25.06
N ASP A 89 -1.63 -9.34 -25.82
CA ASP A 89 -1.19 -10.65 -25.31
C ASP A 89 -0.14 -10.50 -24.20
N TYR A 90 0.88 -9.65 -24.42
CA TYR A 90 1.91 -9.41 -23.43
C TYR A 90 1.35 -8.75 -22.17
N SER A 91 0.43 -7.79 -22.34
CA SER A 91 -0.23 -7.06 -21.27
C SER A 91 -1.08 -8.00 -20.41
N LEU A 92 -1.94 -8.82 -21.02
CA LEU A 92 -2.76 -9.79 -20.28
C LEU A 92 -1.90 -10.86 -19.60
N ARG A 93 -0.86 -11.38 -20.29
CA ARG A 93 0.10 -12.32 -19.70
C ARG A 93 0.77 -11.72 -18.47
N PHE A 94 1.11 -10.44 -18.51
CA PHE A 94 1.77 -9.78 -17.41
C PHE A 94 0.84 -9.49 -16.24
N VAL A 95 -0.39 -9.04 -16.51
CA VAL A 95 -1.41 -8.88 -15.46
C VAL A 95 -1.68 -10.22 -14.80
N ASN A 96 -1.78 -11.32 -15.56
CA ASN A 96 -1.94 -12.66 -15.01
C ASN A 96 -0.74 -13.10 -14.17
N HIS A 97 0.48 -12.75 -14.56
CA HIS A 97 1.68 -13.01 -13.75
C HIS A 97 1.66 -12.26 -12.42
N ILE A 98 1.24 -11.00 -12.41
CA ILE A 98 1.23 -10.16 -11.19
C ILE A 98 0.07 -10.51 -10.25
N PHE A 99 -1.13 -10.68 -10.79
CA PHE A 99 -2.34 -10.87 -9.98
C PHE A 99 -2.73 -12.35 -9.81
N GLY A 100 -2.17 -13.25 -10.62
CA GLY A 100 -2.40 -14.70 -10.52
C GLY A 100 -3.89 -15.05 -10.49
N ASN A 101 -4.31 -15.75 -9.44
CA ASN A 101 -5.71 -16.15 -9.22
C ASN A 101 -6.68 -14.96 -9.13
N GLN A 102 -6.19 -13.74 -8.87
CA GLN A 102 -6.97 -12.52 -8.80
C GLN A 102 -6.87 -11.69 -10.10
N PHE A 103 -6.64 -12.35 -11.24
CA PHE A 103 -6.47 -11.72 -12.56
C PHE A 103 -7.55 -10.68 -12.90
N GLU A 104 -8.84 -11.05 -12.76
CA GLU A 104 -9.95 -10.14 -13.07
C GLU A 104 -10.01 -8.92 -12.14
N LEU A 105 -9.68 -9.10 -10.85
CA LEU A 105 -9.55 -7.98 -9.91
C LEU A 105 -8.40 -7.05 -10.30
N GLY A 106 -7.30 -7.62 -10.81
CA GLY A 106 -6.18 -6.85 -11.33
C GLY A 106 -6.55 -5.99 -12.54
N LEU A 107 -7.32 -6.55 -13.48
CA LEU A 107 -7.87 -5.81 -14.61
C LEU A 107 -8.83 -4.71 -14.16
N ASP A 108 -9.74 -5.01 -13.22
CA ASP A 108 -10.64 -4.02 -12.62
C ASP A 108 -9.85 -2.87 -11.96
N TYR A 109 -8.79 -3.20 -11.21
CA TYR A 109 -7.95 -2.20 -10.54
C TYR A 109 -7.29 -1.25 -11.55
N LEU A 110 -6.71 -1.79 -12.63
CA LEU A 110 -6.11 -1.00 -13.70
C LEU A 110 -7.15 -0.18 -14.47
N GLN A 111 -8.32 -0.76 -14.74
CA GLN A 111 -9.44 -0.08 -15.38
C GLN A 111 -9.94 1.09 -14.54
N LEU A 112 -10.05 0.93 -13.21
CA LEU A 112 -10.48 1.99 -12.31
C LEU A 112 -9.46 3.13 -12.22
N LEU A 113 -8.15 2.81 -12.16
CA LEU A 113 -7.11 3.82 -12.24
C LEU A 113 -7.23 4.67 -13.52
N TYR A 114 -7.59 4.03 -14.64
CA TYR A 114 -7.71 4.69 -15.91
C TYR A 114 -9.02 5.48 -16.07
N LEU A 115 -10.18 4.84 -15.85
CA LEU A 115 -11.50 5.41 -16.11
C LEU A 115 -12.02 6.28 -14.96
N LYS A 116 -11.65 5.97 -13.72
CA LYS A 116 -12.14 6.63 -12.49
C LYS A 116 -10.97 7.02 -11.57
N PRO A 117 -10.10 7.95 -12.00
CA PRO A 117 -8.87 8.27 -11.27
C PRO A 117 -9.09 8.81 -9.84
N ILE A 118 -10.29 9.28 -9.50
CA ILE A 118 -10.66 9.76 -8.16
C ILE A 118 -11.09 8.61 -7.23
N GLN A 119 -11.55 7.47 -7.77
CA GLN A 119 -12.06 6.35 -6.98
C GLN A 119 -11.05 5.87 -5.93
N ILE A 120 -11.52 5.65 -4.71
CA ILE A 120 -10.69 5.10 -3.63
C ILE A 120 -10.44 3.61 -3.90
N LEU A 121 -9.15 3.23 -3.88
CA LEU A 121 -8.66 1.88 -4.14
C LEU A 121 -7.75 1.42 -3.00
N PRO A 122 -7.62 0.11 -2.77
CA PRO A 122 -6.72 -0.45 -1.76
C PRO A 122 -5.25 -0.15 -2.09
N ILE A 123 -4.42 -0.16 -1.05
CA ILE A 123 -2.97 -0.06 -1.14
C ILE A 123 -2.43 -1.38 -1.69
N LEU A 124 -1.87 -1.34 -2.89
CA LEU A 124 -1.35 -2.54 -3.55
C LEU A 124 0.09 -2.81 -3.08
N CYS A 125 0.33 -3.96 -2.48
CA CYS A 125 1.65 -4.39 -2.02
C CYS A 125 2.12 -5.57 -2.85
N LEU A 126 3.22 -5.42 -3.59
CA LEU A 126 3.86 -6.50 -4.33
C LEU A 126 5.08 -6.99 -3.55
N VAL A 127 5.01 -8.23 -3.06
CA VAL A 127 6.07 -8.83 -2.24
C VAL A 127 6.67 -10.05 -2.92
N SER A 128 7.99 -10.24 -2.78
CA SER A 128 8.64 -11.51 -3.14
C SER A 128 9.98 -11.66 -2.44
N LYS A 129 10.28 -12.85 -1.92
CA LYS A 129 11.62 -13.21 -1.41
C LYS A 129 12.64 -13.31 -2.53
N GLU A 130 12.20 -13.79 -3.68
CA GLU A 130 13.03 -14.00 -4.85
C GLU A 130 13.25 -12.69 -5.62
N ARG A 131 14.40 -12.60 -6.29
CA ARG A 131 14.74 -11.52 -7.23
C ARG A 131 14.17 -11.86 -8.60
N VAL A 132 13.99 -10.85 -9.45
CA VAL A 132 13.49 -11.02 -10.83
C VAL A 132 12.05 -11.57 -10.91
N THR A 133 11.15 -10.95 -10.16
CA THR A 133 9.72 -11.30 -10.14
C THR A 133 8.86 -10.40 -11.04
N GLY A 134 9.45 -9.36 -11.64
CA GLY A 134 8.73 -8.41 -12.50
C GLY A 134 8.10 -7.22 -11.78
N LYS A 135 8.24 -7.09 -10.45
CA LYS A 135 7.72 -5.94 -9.66
C LYS A 135 8.18 -4.59 -10.21
N THR A 136 9.47 -4.42 -10.41
CA THR A 136 10.03 -3.17 -10.97
C THR A 136 9.57 -2.96 -12.42
N THR A 137 9.42 -4.03 -13.20
CA THR A 137 8.87 -3.96 -14.57
C THR A 137 7.41 -3.48 -14.55
N PHE A 138 6.63 -3.91 -13.57
CA PHE A 138 5.25 -3.47 -13.38
C PHE A 138 5.17 -1.98 -13.06
N LEU A 139 6.00 -1.47 -12.14
CA LEU A 139 6.06 -0.04 -11.87
C LEU A 139 6.50 0.77 -13.11
N LYS A 140 7.49 0.27 -13.87
CA LYS A 140 7.94 0.89 -15.12
C LYS A 140 6.84 0.89 -16.19
N TRP A 141 6.05 -0.17 -16.28
CA TRP A 141 4.91 -0.23 -17.19
C TRP A 141 3.80 0.74 -16.79
N LEU A 142 3.44 0.82 -15.50
CA LEU A 142 2.53 1.85 -14.98
C LEU A 142 3.06 3.26 -15.22
N LYS A 143 4.37 3.48 -15.08
CA LYS A 143 5.00 4.77 -15.41
C LYS A 143 4.87 5.09 -16.89
N ALA A 144 4.96 4.09 -17.78
CA ALA A 144 4.74 4.29 -19.20
C ALA A 144 3.27 4.59 -19.53
N ILE A 145 2.31 4.03 -18.78
CA ILE A 145 0.86 4.28 -18.97
C ILE A 145 0.47 5.67 -18.47
N PHE A 146 0.77 5.98 -17.21
CA PHE A 146 0.29 7.18 -16.51
C PHE A 146 1.27 8.36 -16.55
N ASP A 147 2.48 8.13 -17.03
CA ASP A 147 3.53 9.13 -17.26
C ASP A 147 3.64 10.14 -16.09
N ASN A 148 3.38 11.42 -16.34
CA ASN A 148 3.53 12.49 -15.35
C ASN A 148 2.54 12.39 -14.17
N ASN A 149 1.53 11.53 -14.22
CA ASN A 149 0.62 11.28 -13.10
C ASN A 149 1.12 10.20 -12.13
N LEU A 150 2.25 9.55 -12.42
CA LEU A 150 2.94 8.61 -11.52
C LEU A 150 4.27 9.18 -11.03
N THR A 151 4.55 8.99 -9.74
CA THR A 151 5.86 9.30 -9.14
C THR A 151 6.45 8.13 -8.38
N TYR A 152 7.77 8.04 -8.41
CA TYR A 152 8.55 7.17 -7.52
C TYR A 152 8.92 7.93 -6.27
N LEU A 153 8.94 7.22 -5.15
CA LEU A 153 9.18 7.83 -3.86
C LEU A 153 10.04 6.88 -3.01
N THR A 154 11.01 7.45 -2.30
CA THR A 154 11.87 6.72 -1.37
C THR A 154 11.30 6.77 0.05
N ASN A 155 11.70 5.85 0.92
CA ASN A 155 11.25 5.82 2.32
C ASN A 155 11.53 7.14 3.07
N ASP A 156 12.66 7.79 2.77
CA ASP A 156 13.04 9.08 3.37
C ASP A 156 12.14 10.22 2.89
N ASN A 157 11.85 10.27 1.58
CA ASN A 157 10.95 11.27 1.01
C ASN A 157 9.53 11.11 1.55
N PHE A 158 9.08 9.88 1.81
CA PHE A 158 7.78 9.64 2.43
C PHE A 158 7.70 10.18 3.85
N SER A 159 8.78 10.01 4.60
CA SER A 159 8.88 10.45 5.99
C SER A 159 8.89 11.97 6.13
N SER A 160 9.24 12.70 5.06
CA SER A 160 9.23 14.16 5.01
C SER A 160 7.83 14.75 5.22
N GLN A 161 7.79 15.95 5.81
CA GLN A 161 6.58 16.78 5.88
C GLN A 161 6.25 17.42 4.53
N PHE A 162 7.27 17.67 3.69
CA PHE A 162 7.10 18.21 2.35
C PHE A 162 6.60 17.12 1.40
N ASN A 163 5.44 17.36 0.79
CA ASN A 163 4.74 16.40 -0.06
C ASN A 163 4.25 16.97 -1.39
N ALA A 164 4.57 18.22 -1.70
CA ALA A 164 4.06 18.91 -2.88
C ALA A 164 4.49 18.26 -4.23
N ASP A 165 5.52 17.45 -4.21
CA ASP A 165 6.03 16.67 -5.35
C ASP A 165 5.12 15.49 -5.73
N TRP A 166 4.41 14.91 -4.75
CA TRP A 166 3.59 13.71 -4.94
C TRP A 166 2.11 13.87 -4.59
N ALA A 167 1.72 14.92 -3.85
CA ALA A 167 0.34 15.12 -3.38
C ALA A 167 -0.70 15.22 -4.50
N ASN A 168 -0.30 15.67 -5.70
CA ASN A 168 -1.14 15.81 -6.88
C ASN A 168 -0.91 14.70 -7.93
N LYS A 169 -0.37 13.54 -7.51
CA LYS A 169 -0.11 12.39 -8.39
C LYS A 169 -1.16 11.32 -8.18
N LEU A 170 -1.56 10.66 -9.26
CA LEU A 170 -2.48 9.53 -9.23
C LEU A 170 -1.85 8.32 -8.55
N LEU A 171 -0.59 8.02 -8.89
CA LEU A 171 0.14 6.87 -8.37
C LEU A 171 1.40 7.31 -7.66
N ILE A 172 1.54 6.88 -6.40
CA ILE A 172 2.74 7.01 -5.59
C ILE A 172 3.32 5.62 -5.39
N CYS A 173 4.44 5.35 -6.07
CA CYS A 173 5.11 4.06 -6.03
C CYS A 173 6.32 4.13 -5.09
N ILE A 174 6.37 3.25 -4.10
CA ILE A 174 7.49 3.14 -3.16
C ILE A 174 8.15 1.80 -3.40
N ASP A 175 9.40 1.84 -3.87
CA ASP A 175 10.21 0.64 -4.08
C ASP A 175 11.02 0.34 -2.81
N GLU A 176 11.27 -0.94 -2.55
CA GLU A 176 12.00 -1.44 -1.37
C GLU A 176 11.47 -0.91 -0.02
N VAL A 177 10.16 -1.05 0.20
CA VAL A 177 9.52 -0.65 1.45
C VAL A 177 9.99 -1.50 2.62
N LEU A 178 10.42 -0.83 3.69
CA LEU A 178 10.67 -1.40 5.01
C LEU A 178 10.22 -0.39 6.08
N PHE A 179 8.90 -0.33 6.33
CA PHE A 179 8.35 0.54 7.36
C PHE A 179 8.43 -0.12 8.73
N ASN A 180 9.57 0.09 9.38
CA ASN A 180 9.78 -0.32 10.77
C ASN A 180 9.00 0.56 11.76
N LYS A 181 8.47 1.72 11.32
CA LYS A 181 7.73 2.68 12.13
C LYS A 181 6.24 2.61 11.84
N GLU A 182 5.44 2.36 12.88
CA GLU A 182 3.97 2.32 12.80
C GLU A 182 3.37 3.64 12.31
N GLU A 183 4.00 4.77 12.63
CA GLU A 183 3.61 6.10 12.15
C GLU A 183 3.49 6.19 10.62
N LEU A 184 4.40 5.53 9.88
CA LEU A 184 4.38 5.55 8.42
C LEU A 184 3.24 4.69 7.87
N THR A 185 2.97 3.54 8.47
CA THR A 185 1.80 2.73 8.13
C THR A 185 0.52 3.52 8.33
N GLU A 186 0.34 4.15 9.51
CA GLU A 186 -0.86 4.93 9.81
C GLU A 186 -1.03 6.12 8.86
N ARG A 187 0.08 6.77 8.48
CA ARG A 187 0.05 7.83 7.48
C ARG A 187 -0.45 7.34 6.11
N ILE A 188 -0.01 6.16 5.66
CA ILE A 188 -0.51 5.57 4.39
C ILE A 188 -1.98 5.18 4.52
N LYS A 189 -2.40 4.57 5.63
CA LYS A 189 -3.81 4.23 5.88
C LYS A 189 -4.68 5.48 5.81
N TYR A 190 -4.25 6.57 6.46
CA TYR A 190 -4.93 7.87 6.42
C TYR A 190 -5.01 8.40 4.98
N LEU A 191 -3.89 8.49 4.27
CA LEU A 191 -3.86 9.01 2.91
C LEU A 191 -4.65 8.16 1.91
N SER A 192 -4.71 6.84 2.10
CA SER A 192 -5.48 5.92 1.25
C SER A 192 -6.99 6.11 1.35
N THR A 193 -7.48 6.81 2.37
CA THR A 193 -8.92 7.00 2.59
C THR A 193 -9.35 8.45 2.75
N THR A 194 -8.43 9.39 2.95
CA THR A 194 -8.79 10.81 3.12
C THR A 194 -9.21 11.44 1.79
N ASP A 195 -10.22 12.30 1.85
CA ASP A 195 -10.64 13.11 0.70
C ASP A 195 -9.80 14.39 0.59
N TYR A 196 -9.25 14.87 1.71
CA TYR A 196 -8.45 16.10 1.79
C TYR A 196 -7.10 15.86 2.46
N ASN A 197 -6.06 16.53 1.96
CA ASN A 197 -4.72 16.52 2.54
C ASN A 197 -4.07 17.90 2.46
N LYS A 198 -3.24 18.22 3.46
CA LYS A 198 -2.45 19.45 3.45
C LYS A 198 -1.20 19.24 2.60
N MET A 199 -1.11 20.01 1.52
CA MET A 199 0.08 20.09 0.69
C MET A 199 1.06 21.09 1.30
N GLU A 200 2.29 20.63 1.54
CA GLU A 200 3.38 21.40 2.13
C GLU A 200 4.58 21.44 1.18
N ALA A 201 5.06 22.66 0.91
CA ALA A 201 6.27 22.90 0.14
C ALA A 201 7.22 23.80 0.93
N LYS A 202 8.53 23.60 0.75
CA LYS A 202 9.54 24.37 1.46
C LYS A 202 9.40 25.87 1.16
N GLY A 203 9.23 26.67 2.20
CA GLY A 203 9.10 28.13 2.09
C GLY A 203 7.77 28.62 1.48
N LYS A 204 6.71 27.79 1.50
CA LYS A 204 5.36 28.18 1.07
C LYS A 204 4.34 27.84 2.15
N ASP A 205 3.24 28.61 2.18
CA ASP A 205 2.12 28.34 3.07
C ASP A 205 1.45 27.00 2.75
N LYS A 206 1.01 26.31 3.80
CA LYS A 206 0.27 25.05 3.69
C LYS A 206 -1.08 25.30 3.03
N ARG A 207 -1.46 24.44 2.09
CA ARG A 207 -2.75 24.52 1.40
C ARG A 207 -3.47 23.18 1.49
N GLU A 208 -4.76 23.22 1.77
CA GLU A 208 -5.62 22.04 1.73
C GLU A 208 -6.02 21.76 0.28
N LEU A 209 -5.88 20.50 -0.13
CA LEU A 209 -6.21 20.03 -1.47
C LEU A 209 -6.94 18.69 -1.38
N GLU A 210 -7.75 18.40 -2.38
CA GLU A 210 -8.36 17.08 -2.55
C GLU A 210 -7.28 16.05 -2.86
N PHE A 211 -7.24 14.96 -2.10
CA PHE A 211 -6.26 13.89 -2.27
C PHE A 211 -6.90 12.70 -3.00
N PHE A 212 -6.27 12.28 -4.09
CA PHE A 212 -6.73 11.15 -4.89
C PHE A 212 -5.61 10.16 -5.20
N GLY A 213 -4.47 10.24 -4.51
CA GLY A 213 -3.33 9.37 -4.76
C GLY A 213 -3.58 7.92 -4.34
N LYS A 214 -3.00 6.97 -5.07
CA LYS A 214 -3.00 5.54 -4.76
C LYS A 214 -1.59 5.07 -4.54
N PHE A 215 -1.41 4.21 -3.54
CA PHE A 215 -0.10 3.70 -3.16
C PHE A 215 0.13 2.32 -3.73
N ILE A 216 1.30 2.15 -4.36
CA ILE A 216 1.82 0.83 -4.75
C ILE A 216 3.16 0.64 -4.07
N LEU A 217 3.25 -0.37 -3.21
CA LEU A 217 4.41 -0.69 -2.40
C LEU A 217 5.07 -1.94 -2.94
N CYS A 218 6.38 -1.90 -3.18
CA CYS A 218 7.16 -3.08 -3.52
C CYS A 218 8.11 -3.41 -2.36
N SER A 219 8.18 -4.68 -1.97
CA SER A 219 9.17 -5.13 -0.98
C SER A 219 9.77 -6.49 -1.34
N ASN A 220 11.01 -6.70 -0.93
CA ASN A 220 11.68 -8.00 -0.97
C ASN A 220 11.47 -8.79 0.32
N ASN A 221 10.85 -8.17 1.34
CA ASN A 221 10.45 -8.82 2.57
C ASN A 221 8.94 -9.12 2.51
N GLU A 222 8.58 -10.40 2.53
CA GLU A 222 7.17 -10.83 2.52
C GLU A 222 6.52 -10.73 3.90
N ASP A 223 7.33 -10.85 4.96
CA ASP A 223 6.84 -11.20 6.28
C ASP A 223 6.75 -9.98 7.21
N ASN A 224 7.62 -8.99 7.06
CA ASN A 224 7.74 -7.87 8.00
C ASN A 224 8.10 -6.52 7.32
N PHE A 225 7.56 -6.24 6.13
CA PHE A 225 7.83 -4.95 5.45
C PHE A 225 6.98 -3.79 5.97
N ILE A 226 5.86 -4.09 6.60
CA ILE A 226 4.94 -3.12 7.17
C ILE A 226 4.19 -3.75 8.34
N LYS A 227 4.02 -2.97 9.42
CA LYS A 227 3.20 -3.37 10.56
C LYS A 227 1.73 -3.10 10.27
N ILE A 228 0.91 -4.14 10.24
CA ILE A 228 -0.54 -4.07 10.01
C ILE A 228 -1.28 -4.89 11.05
N ASP A 229 -2.46 -4.41 11.44
CA ASP A 229 -3.35 -5.05 12.39
C ASP A 229 -4.15 -6.19 11.73
N SER A 230 -4.67 -7.11 12.54
CA SER A 230 -5.48 -8.25 12.08
C SER A 230 -6.81 -7.85 11.43
N ASP A 231 -7.36 -6.70 11.84
CA ASP A 231 -8.63 -6.15 11.33
C ASP A 231 -8.41 -5.17 10.16
N GLU A 232 -7.21 -5.13 9.57
CA GLU A 232 -6.88 -4.22 8.48
C GLU A 232 -7.55 -4.63 7.15
N THR A 233 -8.13 -3.65 6.45
CA THR A 233 -8.97 -3.86 5.26
C THR A 233 -8.52 -3.09 4.03
N ARG A 234 -7.49 -2.25 4.15
CA ARG A 234 -7.03 -1.33 3.10
C ARG A 234 -5.89 -1.88 2.25
N PHE A 235 -5.22 -2.95 2.69
CA PHE A 235 -4.04 -3.49 2.02
C PHE A 235 -4.39 -4.70 1.17
N TRP A 236 -3.91 -4.70 -0.07
CA TRP A 236 -3.96 -5.83 -0.97
C TRP A 236 -2.55 -6.34 -1.22
N VAL A 237 -2.18 -7.43 -0.56
CA VAL A 237 -0.81 -7.98 -0.59
C VAL A 237 -0.74 -9.14 -1.57
N LEU A 238 0.08 -9.01 -2.61
CA LEU A 238 0.31 -10.02 -3.64
C LEU A 238 1.73 -10.55 -3.54
N LYS A 239 1.85 -11.88 -3.34
CA LYS A 239 3.13 -12.58 -3.45
C LYS A 239 3.39 -12.93 -4.91
N ILE A 240 4.43 -12.34 -5.48
CA ILE A 240 4.76 -12.48 -6.90
C ILE A 240 5.78 -13.60 -7.11
N PRO A 241 5.49 -14.60 -7.96
CA PRO A 241 6.45 -15.66 -8.27
C PRO A 241 7.60 -15.15 -9.14
N SER A 242 8.74 -15.86 -9.11
CA SER A 242 9.81 -15.61 -10.08
C SER A 242 9.39 -15.88 -11.51
N LEU A 243 9.95 -15.07 -12.41
CA LEU A 243 9.81 -15.29 -13.84
C LEU A 243 10.63 -16.53 -14.24
N LYS A 244 10.00 -17.48 -14.94
CA LYS A 244 10.66 -18.69 -15.44
C LYS A 244 11.63 -18.41 -16.59
N THR A 245 11.39 -17.34 -17.34
CA THR A 245 12.16 -16.93 -18.51
C THR A 245 12.25 -15.42 -18.53
N GLU A 246 13.46 -14.89 -18.57
CA GLU A 246 13.71 -13.47 -18.79
C GLU A 246 13.71 -13.15 -20.28
N GLU A 247 12.80 -12.29 -20.71
CA GLU A 247 12.74 -11.77 -22.08
C GLU A 247 13.31 -10.35 -22.10
N THR A 248 14.43 -10.18 -22.80
CA THR A 248 15.28 -8.97 -22.78
C THR A 248 14.61 -7.69 -23.32
N GLN A 249 13.42 -7.80 -23.90
CA GLN A 249 12.63 -6.67 -24.43
C GLN A 249 11.17 -6.66 -23.95
N PHE A 250 10.83 -7.43 -22.91
CA PHE A 250 9.45 -7.58 -22.45
C PHE A 250 8.76 -6.24 -22.14
N LEU A 251 9.47 -5.31 -21.48
CA LEU A 251 8.94 -3.98 -21.18
C LEU A 251 8.63 -3.17 -22.46
N GLU A 252 9.43 -3.32 -23.51
CA GLU A 252 9.19 -2.61 -24.77
C GLU A 252 7.97 -3.19 -25.52
N HIS A 253 7.75 -4.50 -25.45
CA HIS A 253 6.52 -5.12 -25.93
C HIS A 253 5.30 -4.59 -25.16
N LEU A 254 5.38 -4.56 -23.82
CA LEU A 254 4.34 -3.99 -22.97
C LEU A 254 4.03 -2.52 -23.31
N LYS A 255 5.06 -1.70 -23.56
CA LYS A 255 4.89 -0.29 -23.96
C LYS A 255 4.18 -0.15 -25.30
N LYS A 256 4.52 -0.99 -26.28
CA LYS A 256 3.87 -0.99 -27.60
C LYS A 256 2.39 -1.35 -27.52
N GLU A 257 2.01 -2.21 -26.58
CA GLU A 257 0.61 -2.62 -26.38
C GLU A 257 -0.22 -1.62 -25.57
N ILE A 258 0.36 -0.57 -24.96
CA ILE A 258 -0.39 0.37 -24.11
C ILE A 258 -1.64 0.97 -24.81
N PRO A 259 -1.56 1.47 -26.06
CA PRO A 259 -2.75 1.97 -26.76
C PRO A 259 -3.89 0.94 -26.88
N ALA A 260 -3.54 -0.32 -27.19
CA ALA A 260 -4.47 -1.43 -27.29
C ALA A 260 -5.03 -1.85 -25.93
N PHE A 261 -4.18 -1.86 -24.91
CA PHE A 261 -4.57 -2.17 -23.55
C PHE A 261 -5.55 -1.13 -22.99
N LEU A 262 -5.28 0.16 -23.20
CA LEU A 262 -6.22 1.22 -22.80
C LEU A 262 -7.56 1.11 -23.54
N PHE A 263 -7.54 0.81 -24.84
CA PHE A 263 -8.77 0.57 -25.61
C PHE A 263 -9.56 -0.61 -25.04
N TYR A 264 -8.90 -1.72 -24.71
CA TYR A 264 -9.52 -2.87 -24.06
C TYR A 264 -10.17 -2.49 -22.71
N LEU A 265 -9.45 -1.76 -21.84
CA LEU A 265 -9.97 -1.33 -20.55
C LEU A 265 -11.19 -0.39 -20.67
N GLN A 266 -11.33 0.38 -21.76
CA GLN A 266 -12.53 1.22 -21.95
C GLN A 266 -13.79 0.42 -22.23
N HIS A 267 -13.66 -0.73 -22.89
CA HIS A 267 -14.80 -1.50 -23.40
C HIS A 267 -15.11 -2.75 -22.57
N ARG A 268 -14.19 -3.18 -21.70
CA ARG A 268 -14.40 -4.28 -20.77
C ARG A 268 -15.42 -3.89 -19.68
N GLU A 269 -16.29 -4.83 -19.33
CA GLU A 269 -17.14 -4.71 -18.14
C GLU A 269 -16.37 -5.09 -16.88
N LEU A 270 -16.58 -4.35 -15.78
CA LEU A 270 -15.97 -4.66 -14.49
C LEU A 270 -16.59 -5.94 -13.92
N ASP A 271 -15.74 -6.86 -13.44
CA ASP A 271 -16.18 -8.09 -12.79
C ASP A 271 -16.72 -7.80 -11.37
N THR A 272 -16.21 -6.74 -10.75
CA THR A 272 -16.57 -6.32 -9.40
C THR A 272 -17.53 -5.13 -9.37
N ALA A 273 -18.31 -5.05 -8.29
CA ALA A 273 -19.22 -3.95 -8.01
C ALA A 273 -18.75 -3.12 -6.82
N HIS A 274 -18.98 -1.81 -6.89
CA HIS A 274 -18.68 -0.88 -5.80
C HIS A 274 -19.66 -1.07 -4.63
N LYS A 275 -19.21 -1.74 -3.57
CA LYS A 275 -20.05 -2.06 -2.39
C LYS A 275 -19.68 -1.28 -1.13
N THR A 276 -18.44 -0.83 -1.02
CA THR A 276 -17.93 -0.15 0.19
C THR A 276 -17.32 1.20 -0.18
N ARG A 277 -16.71 1.90 0.79
CA ARG A 277 -15.95 3.13 0.50
C ARG A 277 -14.79 2.88 -0.47
N MET A 278 -14.11 1.74 -0.31
CA MET A 278 -13.16 1.24 -1.30
C MET A 278 -13.91 0.45 -2.37
N TRP A 279 -13.38 0.43 -3.58
CA TRP A 279 -14.03 -0.33 -4.66
C TRP A 279 -14.17 -1.82 -4.33
N PHE A 280 -13.09 -2.44 -3.87
CA PHE A 280 -13.03 -3.87 -3.53
C PHE A 280 -13.41 -4.12 -2.07
N THR A 281 -14.09 -5.24 -1.81
CA THR A 281 -14.39 -5.65 -0.43
C THR A 281 -13.16 -6.28 0.24
N PRO A 282 -13.08 -6.28 1.58
CA PRO A 282 -11.99 -6.94 2.28
C PRO A 282 -11.88 -8.43 1.97
N GLU A 283 -12.99 -9.13 1.71
CA GLU A 283 -12.94 -10.56 1.35
C GLU A 283 -12.28 -10.77 -0.02
N GLN A 284 -12.54 -9.88 -0.97
CA GLN A 284 -12.02 -9.97 -2.33
C GLN A 284 -10.50 -9.84 -2.41
N ILE A 285 -9.92 -8.95 -1.60
CA ILE A 285 -8.47 -8.68 -1.58
C ILE A 285 -7.72 -9.49 -0.52
N ARG A 286 -8.42 -10.38 0.21
CA ARG A 286 -7.81 -11.21 1.24
C ARG A 286 -6.98 -12.32 0.59
N THR A 287 -5.67 -12.25 0.77
CA THR A 287 -4.72 -13.24 0.24
C THR A 287 -4.00 -13.94 1.38
N ASN A 288 -3.43 -15.12 1.08
CA ASN A 288 -2.55 -15.83 2.03
C ASN A 288 -1.35 -14.96 2.44
N ALA A 289 -0.82 -14.15 1.52
CA ALA A 289 0.27 -13.23 1.81
C ALA A 289 -0.13 -12.15 2.82
N LEU A 290 -1.33 -11.58 2.69
CA LEU A 290 -1.87 -10.63 3.67
C LEU A 290 -2.08 -11.29 5.04
N GLN A 291 -2.66 -12.50 5.06
CA GLN A 291 -2.87 -13.24 6.31
C GLN A 291 -1.55 -13.57 7.02
N ASN A 292 -0.54 -13.99 6.27
CA ASN A 292 0.79 -14.27 6.82
C ASN A 292 1.45 -13.01 7.38
N LEU A 293 1.34 -11.88 6.69
CA LEU A 293 1.83 -10.58 7.18
C LEU A 293 1.13 -10.15 8.47
N MET A 294 -0.20 -10.31 8.57
CA MET A 294 -0.97 -10.05 9.79
C MET A 294 -0.55 -10.97 10.94
N ARG A 295 -0.34 -12.27 10.67
CA ARG A 295 0.15 -13.25 11.66
C ARG A 295 1.56 -12.92 12.12
N ASN A 296 2.43 -12.47 11.23
CA ASN A 296 3.82 -12.16 11.53
C ASN A 296 4.02 -10.88 12.34
N ASN A 297 3.16 -9.88 12.13
CA ASN A 297 3.15 -8.66 12.94
C ASN A 297 2.67 -8.85 14.38
N ARG A 298 2.15 -10.04 14.74
CA ARG A 298 1.76 -10.33 16.13
C ARG A 298 2.96 -10.34 17.06
N ASN A 299 2.71 -9.91 18.29
CA ASN A 299 3.75 -9.74 19.29
C ASN A 299 4.46 -11.07 19.58
N ARG A 300 5.79 -11.03 19.75
CA ARG A 300 6.59 -12.23 20.08
C ARG A 300 6.12 -12.90 21.37
N VAL A 301 5.64 -12.11 22.33
CA VAL A 301 5.03 -12.60 23.58
C VAL A 301 3.81 -13.48 23.31
N GLU A 302 2.97 -13.09 22.35
CA GLU A 302 1.77 -13.87 21.98
C GLU A 302 2.13 -15.19 21.32
N LYS A 303 3.08 -15.16 20.38
CA LYS A 303 3.54 -16.37 19.68
C LYS A 303 4.13 -17.39 20.66
N GLU A 304 4.98 -16.94 21.57
CA GLU A 304 5.58 -17.78 22.60
C GLU A 304 4.51 -18.34 23.55
N LEU A 305 3.58 -17.50 23.99
CA LEU A 305 2.50 -17.93 24.88
C LEU A 305 1.60 -18.97 24.20
N ALA A 306 1.21 -18.73 22.95
CA ALA A 306 0.41 -19.68 22.16
C ALA A 306 1.12 -21.02 21.99
N SER A 307 2.42 -21.01 21.69
CA SER A 307 3.25 -22.23 21.57
C SER A 307 3.28 -23.05 22.84
N MET A 308 3.54 -22.41 23.98
CA MET A 308 3.55 -23.08 25.28
C MET A 308 2.19 -23.69 25.63
N LEU A 309 1.09 -22.98 25.32
CA LEU A 309 -0.26 -23.46 25.56
C LEU A 309 -0.63 -24.64 24.65
N LEU A 310 -0.28 -24.58 23.36
CA LEU A 310 -0.50 -25.69 22.41
C LEU A 310 0.28 -26.94 22.83
N SER A 311 1.54 -26.79 23.22
CA SER A 311 2.36 -27.90 23.73
C SER A 311 1.75 -28.55 24.98
N ALA A 312 1.20 -27.74 25.91
CA ALA A 312 0.45 -28.29 27.05
C ALA A 312 -0.85 -29.00 26.62
N MET A 313 -1.61 -28.40 25.69
CA MET A 313 -2.84 -29.00 25.18
C MET A 313 -2.59 -30.36 24.52
N GLU A 314 -1.48 -30.51 23.79
CA GLU A 314 -1.08 -31.78 23.20
C GLU A 314 -0.58 -32.80 24.23
N THR A 315 0.25 -32.35 25.18
CA THR A 315 0.83 -33.23 26.21
C THR A 315 -0.25 -33.83 27.12
N PHE A 316 -1.32 -33.06 27.39
CA PHE A 316 -2.40 -33.45 28.30
C PHE A 316 -3.72 -33.79 27.61
N ASP A 317 -3.75 -33.84 26.28
CA ASP A 317 -4.95 -34.10 25.46
C ASP A 317 -6.14 -33.19 25.85
N LEU A 318 -5.88 -31.88 25.92
CA LEU A 318 -6.86 -30.87 26.32
C LEU A 318 -7.36 -30.09 25.10
N GLU A 319 -8.68 -29.91 25.01
CA GLU A 319 -9.34 -29.05 24.01
C GLU A 319 -9.39 -27.57 24.45
N GLU A 320 -9.24 -27.29 25.74
CA GLU A 320 -9.25 -25.94 26.30
C GLU A 320 -8.28 -25.80 27.48
N VAL A 321 -7.69 -24.60 27.63
CA VAL A 321 -6.84 -24.25 28.78
C VAL A 321 -7.36 -22.99 29.44
N ASN A 322 -7.39 -23.02 30.77
CA ASN A 322 -7.78 -21.91 31.60
C ASN A 322 -6.54 -21.20 32.15
N LEU A 323 -6.42 -19.90 31.93
CA LEU A 323 -5.20 -19.15 32.21
C LEU A 323 -5.49 -17.80 32.87
N CYS A 324 -4.86 -17.51 34.01
CA CYS A 324 -4.80 -16.15 34.55
C CYS A 324 -3.55 -15.41 34.03
N PRO A 325 -3.55 -14.07 33.97
CA PRO A 325 -2.36 -13.30 33.56
C PRO A 325 -1.11 -13.59 34.39
N MET A 326 -1.26 -13.89 35.68
CA MET A 326 -0.14 -14.30 36.55
C MET A 326 0.43 -15.66 36.15
N ASP A 327 -0.40 -16.57 35.68
CA ASP A 327 0.02 -17.90 35.24
C ASP A 327 0.76 -17.78 33.92
N ALA A 328 0.22 -16.99 32.98
CA ALA A 328 0.88 -16.68 31.71
C ALA A 328 2.28 -16.08 31.93
N LEU A 329 2.41 -15.17 32.89
CA LEU A 329 3.71 -14.58 33.25
C LEU A 329 4.68 -15.64 33.79
N GLN A 330 4.21 -16.54 34.65
CA GLN A 330 5.05 -17.61 35.18
C GLN A 330 5.52 -18.55 34.08
N ILE A 331 4.65 -18.93 33.14
CA ILE A 331 5.00 -19.75 31.98
C ILE A 331 6.08 -19.04 31.15
N LEU A 332 5.87 -17.77 30.81
CA LEU A 332 6.78 -17.01 29.95
C LEU A 332 8.10 -16.65 30.64
N ASN A 333 8.16 -16.51 31.95
CA ASN A 333 9.41 -16.27 32.68
C ASN A 333 10.43 -17.42 32.53
N HIS A 334 9.98 -18.62 32.15
CA HIS A 334 10.87 -19.75 31.83
C HIS A 334 11.34 -19.75 30.37
N THR A 335 10.83 -18.83 29.54
CA THR A 335 11.25 -18.63 28.15
C THR A 335 12.27 -17.50 28.05
N ARG A 336 12.82 -17.28 26.85
CA ARG A 336 13.73 -16.14 26.59
C ARG A 336 13.00 -14.81 26.40
N VAL A 337 11.66 -14.79 26.49
CA VAL A 337 10.82 -13.62 26.24
C VAL A 337 10.52 -12.89 27.54
N ARG A 338 10.89 -11.60 27.61
CA ARG A 338 10.54 -10.73 28.75
C ARG A 338 9.18 -10.07 28.49
N THR A 339 8.29 -10.14 29.48
CA THR A 339 6.95 -9.52 29.45
C THR A 339 6.57 -9.06 30.86
N ASP A 340 5.52 -8.24 30.98
CA ASP A 340 4.91 -7.84 32.25
C ASP A 340 3.41 -8.20 32.30
N LEU A 341 2.79 -8.01 33.47
CA LEU A 341 1.36 -8.30 33.66
C LEU A 341 0.45 -7.36 32.86
N THR A 342 0.90 -6.13 32.60
CA THR A 342 0.14 -5.14 31.85
C THR A 342 -0.01 -5.60 30.40
N GLN A 343 1.11 -6.00 29.78
CA GLN A 343 1.15 -6.53 28.43
C GLN A 343 0.33 -7.83 28.31
N LEU A 344 0.41 -8.75 29.28
CA LEU A 344 -0.38 -9.98 29.24
C LEU A 344 -1.89 -9.74 29.40
N ARG A 345 -2.29 -8.76 30.22
CA ARG A 345 -3.70 -8.37 30.31
C ARG A 345 -4.18 -7.74 29.01
N GLN A 346 -3.35 -6.93 28.36
CA GLN A 346 -3.64 -6.34 27.06
C GLN A 346 -3.83 -7.44 26.00
N ILE A 347 -2.90 -8.39 25.93
CA ILE A 347 -2.96 -9.52 25.01
C ILE A 347 -4.24 -10.32 25.19
N LEU A 348 -4.51 -10.81 26.40
CA LEU A 348 -5.65 -11.70 26.64
C LEU A 348 -6.99 -10.99 26.41
N LYS A 349 -7.10 -9.72 26.80
CA LYS A 349 -8.36 -8.98 26.77
C LYS A 349 -8.62 -8.26 25.45
N ASN A 350 -7.62 -7.59 24.89
CA ASN A 350 -7.80 -6.68 23.76
C ASN A 350 -7.35 -7.32 22.45
N ASP A 351 -6.22 -8.02 22.44
CA ASP A 351 -5.67 -8.60 21.21
C ASP A 351 -6.38 -9.93 20.88
N TRP A 352 -6.51 -10.82 21.87
CA TRP A 352 -7.21 -12.11 21.74
C TRP A 352 -8.72 -11.99 22.00
N LYS A 353 -9.19 -10.81 22.45
CA LYS A 353 -10.61 -10.48 22.68
C LYS A 353 -11.33 -11.50 23.58
N LEU A 354 -10.62 -12.14 24.52
CA LEU A 354 -11.18 -13.16 25.40
C LEU A 354 -11.97 -12.55 26.56
N LYS A 355 -13.03 -13.24 26.97
CA LYS A 355 -13.83 -12.86 28.14
C LYS A 355 -13.28 -13.53 29.39
N ASN A 356 -12.97 -12.71 30.39
CA ASN A 356 -12.62 -13.20 31.72
C ASN A 356 -13.88 -13.66 32.45
N GLN A 357 -13.77 -14.68 33.30
CA GLN A 357 -14.85 -15.13 34.16
C GLN A 357 -15.21 -14.05 35.20
N ASP A 358 -16.52 -13.85 35.43
CA ASP A 358 -17.02 -12.83 36.37
C ASP A 358 -16.67 -13.15 37.84
N ASN A 359 -16.67 -14.43 38.18
CA ASN A 359 -16.45 -14.94 39.54
C ASN A 359 -15.21 -15.81 39.62
N SER A 360 -14.53 -15.77 40.78
CA SER A 360 -13.36 -16.62 41.04
C SER A 360 -13.77 -18.07 41.15
N ARG A 361 -13.41 -18.89 40.16
CA ARG A 361 -13.70 -20.32 40.10
C ARG A 361 -12.42 -21.13 40.25
N THR A 362 -12.58 -22.40 40.60
CA THR A 362 -11.47 -23.38 40.57
C THR A 362 -11.18 -23.78 39.14
N TYR A 363 -9.90 -23.87 38.78
CA TYR A 363 -9.44 -24.28 37.45
C TYR A 363 -8.12 -25.03 37.55
N GLN A 364 -7.77 -25.74 36.47
CA GLN A 364 -6.45 -26.33 36.33
C GLN A 364 -5.48 -25.28 35.80
N LYS A 365 -4.61 -24.78 36.68
CA LYS A 365 -3.55 -23.85 36.35
C LYS A 365 -2.37 -24.62 35.76
N MET A 366 -1.85 -24.16 34.62
CA MET A 366 -0.61 -24.68 34.05
C MET A 366 0.59 -24.00 34.72
N VAL A 367 1.51 -24.81 35.26
CA VAL A 367 2.75 -24.33 35.89
C VAL A 367 3.94 -25.03 35.25
N MET A 368 5.01 -24.29 34.99
CA MET A 368 6.27 -24.86 34.53
C MET A 368 6.94 -25.65 35.66
N TRP A 369 7.15 -26.94 35.43
CA TRP A 369 7.95 -27.83 36.27
C TRP A 369 9.23 -28.23 35.55
N GLN A 370 10.13 -28.96 36.23
CA GLN A 370 11.46 -29.34 35.70
C GLN A 370 11.44 -30.03 34.32
N ASN A 371 10.35 -30.72 33.97
CA ASN A 371 10.22 -31.50 32.74
C ASN A 371 9.08 -31.02 31.80
N GLY A 372 8.56 -29.81 31.99
CA GLY A 372 7.48 -29.26 31.16
C GLY A 372 6.33 -28.65 31.97
N LEU A 373 5.24 -28.28 31.29
CA LEU A 373 4.04 -27.77 31.93
C LEU A 373 3.32 -28.89 32.70
N ALA A 374 2.75 -28.58 33.86
CA ALA A 374 1.94 -29.51 34.64
C ALA A 374 0.67 -28.82 35.17
N PRO A 375 -0.50 -29.49 35.16
CA PRO A 375 -1.73 -28.96 35.72
C PRO A 375 -1.73 -29.05 37.25
N ILE A 376 -2.02 -27.94 37.92
CA ILE A 376 -2.18 -27.83 39.37
C ILE A 376 -3.52 -27.14 39.67
N PRO A 377 -4.28 -27.56 40.70
CA PRO A 377 -5.51 -26.86 41.08
C PRO A 377 -5.21 -25.41 41.51
N GLY A 378 -5.88 -24.46 40.87
CA GLY A 378 -5.84 -23.03 41.17
C GLY A 378 -7.24 -22.45 41.38
N LYS A 379 -7.30 -21.22 41.93
CA LYS A 379 -8.56 -20.46 42.08
C LYS A 379 -8.35 -19.03 41.60
N GLY A 380 -9.20 -18.56 40.70
CA GLY A 380 -9.03 -17.24 40.09
C GLY A 380 -10.10 -16.90 39.06
N ARG A 381 -9.99 -15.69 38.51
CA ARG A 381 -10.72 -15.24 37.33
C ARG A 381 -9.81 -15.44 36.12
N TYR A 382 -10.04 -16.54 35.43
CA TYR A 382 -9.23 -16.98 34.31
C TYR A 382 -9.92 -16.67 32.97
N TYR A 383 -9.10 -16.63 31.91
CA TYR A 383 -9.56 -16.67 30.54
C TYR A 383 -9.57 -18.13 30.07
N THR A 384 -10.59 -18.50 29.30
CA THR A 384 -10.65 -19.82 28.64
C THR A 384 -10.17 -19.67 27.21
N ILE A 385 -9.22 -20.50 26.83
CA ILE A 385 -8.57 -20.48 25.51
C ILE A 385 -8.81 -21.85 24.89
N GLU A 386 -9.49 -21.88 23.75
CA GLU A 386 -9.76 -23.10 22.99
C GLU A 386 -8.57 -23.46 22.09
N LYS A 387 -8.31 -24.76 21.91
CA LYS A 387 -7.27 -25.26 21.00
C LYS A 387 -7.55 -24.84 19.55
N SER A 388 -8.81 -24.89 19.13
CA SER A 388 -9.30 -24.42 17.83
C SER A 388 -8.93 -22.95 17.56
N PHE A 389 -9.08 -22.09 18.58
CA PHE A 389 -8.70 -20.68 18.52
C PHE A 389 -7.20 -20.52 18.30
N LEU A 390 -6.37 -21.28 19.04
CA LEU A 390 -4.91 -21.21 18.91
C LEU A 390 -4.44 -21.72 17.55
N LEU A 391 -4.96 -22.85 17.08
CA LEU A 391 -4.60 -23.41 15.77
C LEU A 391 -4.96 -22.45 14.63
N GLY A 392 -6.20 -21.96 14.58
CA GLY A 392 -6.62 -21.03 13.51
C GLY A 392 -5.84 -19.69 13.49
N ASN A 393 -5.26 -19.31 14.63
CA ASN A 393 -4.55 -18.04 14.80
C ASN A 393 -3.02 -18.17 14.76
N PHE A 394 -2.42 -19.30 15.12
CA PHE A 394 -0.98 -19.45 15.36
C PHE A 394 -0.35 -20.69 14.69
N GLU A 395 -1.03 -21.29 13.72
CA GLU A 395 -0.72 -22.49 12.92
C GLU A 395 0.73 -22.71 12.43
N ASP A 396 1.61 -21.69 12.40
CA ASP A 396 3.00 -21.86 11.95
C ASP A 396 3.95 -22.45 13.02
N LEU A 397 3.45 -22.76 14.23
CA LEU A 397 4.28 -23.29 15.33
C LEU A 397 4.65 -24.78 15.18
N GLU A 398 4.00 -25.53 14.28
CA GLU A 398 4.35 -26.93 14.01
C GLU A 398 5.53 -27.09 13.03
N ASN A 399 5.86 -26.06 12.22
CA ASN A 399 6.87 -26.16 11.16
C ASN A 399 8.22 -25.49 11.48
N ASP A 400 8.43 -25.02 12.72
CA ASP A 400 9.69 -24.39 13.11
C ASP A 400 10.70 -25.45 13.58
N GLU A 401 11.26 -26.20 12.62
CA GLU A 401 12.39 -27.14 12.81
C GLU A 401 13.68 -26.45 13.32
N THR A 402 13.64 -25.18 13.72
CA THR A 402 14.80 -24.45 14.27
C THR A 402 14.96 -24.53 15.78
N MET A 403 14.10 -25.27 16.50
CA MET A 403 14.23 -25.52 17.95
C MET A 403 14.97 -26.83 18.31
N GLN A 404 15.70 -27.45 17.38
CA GLN A 404 16.71 -28.46 17.70
C GLN A 404 18.10 -27.99 17.27
N LYS A 405 18.76 -27.20 18.13
CA LYS A 405 20.22 -27.15 18.26
C LYS A 405 20.66 -26.56 19.59
#